data_AF-A0A286UXN5-F1
#
_entry.id   AF-A0A286UXN5-F1
#
_cell.length_a   1.000
_cell.length_b   1.000
_cell.length_c   1.000
_cell.angle_alpha   90.00
_cell.angle_beta   90.00
_cell.angle_gamma   90.00
#
_symmetry.space_group_name_H-M   'P 1'
#
loop_
_entity.id
_entity.type
_entity.pdbx_description
1 polymer ?
#
loop_
_entity_poly.entity_id
_entity_poly.type
_entity_poly.pdbx_seq_one_letter_code
_entity_poly.pdbx_strand_id
1 'polypeptide(L)'
;MTSTSSPLPSTIPPIVNHILTSLSRHKQRYNTLATTPNSNPNAISNSVAQDQHDHSTAVTGKRPPPLFVAFQGPQGSGKTFLTRKLSSVLSSPPHNLQVAVLSIDDLYLPHSGLVAVAKEHAGNKLLKGRGLPGTHDILFGEKLLREVKEINNKSSNDGKGDRERENSRDSKIRFPVFEKSLHGGEGDRLPEGDWLVVRSPVDILLFEGWFVGFYPVPEPFIRRLFLATPGPKSALDTSGTIGNEENPIQEINEKLRSESTLEHILTQKLTSLTDLSDILNIPQAFRVDDILEVNKLLEPYVDLWELFDTFIQIAPPSNTPYSLIYKWRLEQEHDMKSRNGGKGMDDDSVKTFVDRYIPGYVFFDSGIRHGQLLNQSSTSLPLSTAPSANSATDSSPGKERIPRWIGNGFRVEIDGRRELETGTIKRAILRYTTTGFFVEDDRDERLFSIVSYHSHSLSYTSSIFNLATGFTDTTCPITIPPDLSTPASEDNRTKEYRNVTKM
;
A
#
# COMPACT_ATOMS: atom_id res chain seq x y z
N MET A 1 13.41 -14.67 32.24
CA MET A 1 14.00 -13.99 31.08
C MET A 1 12.88 -13.24 30.38
N THR A 2 12.94 -11.92 30.39
CA THR A 2 11.87 -10.99 29.99
C THR A 2 11.57 -11.07 28.49
N SER A 3 10.29 -11.20 28.16
CA SER A 3 9.75 -11.27 26.80
C SER A 3 10.03 -10.00 26.00
N THR A 4 10.87 -10.08 24.98
CA THR A 4 11.10 -9.00 24.02
C THR A 4 10.36 -9.27 22.72
N SER A 5 9.06 -8.99 22.69
CA SER A 5 8.39 -8.65 21.43
C SER A 5 7.40 -7.51 21.63
N SER A 6 7.89 -6.28 21.43
CA SER A 6 7.20 -5.17 20.77
C SER A 6 8.09 -3.94 20.85
N PRO A 7 8.74 -3.55 19.74
CA PRO A 7 8.70 -2.14 19.43
C PRO A 7 8.38 -1.87 17.95
N LEU A 8 7.19 -1.35 17.71
CA LEU A 8 6.98 -0.30 16.70
C LEU A 8 6.44 1.04 17.27
N PRO A 9 6.60 1.42 18.57
CA PRO A 9 6.23 2.74 19.06
C PRO A 9 6.84 3.89 18.27
N SER A 10 8.10 3.76 17.84
CA SER A 10 8.82 4.84 17.18
C SER A 10 8.28 5.16 15.78
N THR A 11 7.71 4.17 15.09
CA THR A 11 7.06 4.38 13.77
C THR A 11 5.72 5.10 13.85
N ILE A 12 5.03 5.03 14.99
CA ILE A 12 3.65 5.53 15.12
C ILE A 12 3.57 7.06 14.97
N PRO A 13 4.30 7.89 15.74
CA PRO A 13 4.20 9.34 15.63
C PRO A 13 4.38 9.89 14.21
N PRO A 14 5.42 9.52 13.44
CA PRO A 14 5.58 10.06 12.09
C PRO A 14 4.49 9.58 11.12
N ILE A 15 3.99 8.35 11.26
CA ILE A 15 2.88 7.85 10.45
C ILE A 15 1.57 8.58 10.78
N VAL A 16 1.27 8.79 12.07
CA VAL A 16 0.10 9.56 12.52
C VAL A 16 0.14 10.96 11.93
N ASN A 17 1.29 11.64 12.01
CA ASN A 17 1.45 12.98 11.43
C ASN A 17 1.19 12.98 9.92
N HIS A 18 1.73 12.01 9.18
CA HIS A 18 1.48 11.87 7.73
C HIS A 18 -0.01 11.68 7.40
N ILE A 19 -0.71 10.82 8.15
CA ILE A 19 -2.14 10.57 7.97
C ILE A 19 -2.95 11.84 8.25
N LEU A 20 -2.65 12.55 9.35
CA LEU A 20 -3.36 13.78 9.72
C LEU A 20 -3.15 14.89 8.70
N THR A 21 -1.92 15.11 8.22
CA THR A 21 -1.63 16.06 7.14
C THR A 21 -2.38 15.69 5.85
N SER A 22 -2.39 14.40 5.50
CA SER A 22 -3.12 13.91 4.32
C SER A 22 -4.63 14.11 4.46
N LEU A 23 -5.20 13.86 5.64
CA LEU A 23 -6.61 14.07 5.94
C LEU A 23 -7.00 15.55 5.83
N SER A 24 -6.19 16.44 6.39
CA SER A 24 -6.41 17.89 6.30
C SER A 24 -6.43 18.36 4.84
N ARG A 25 -5.44 17.94 4.03
CA ARG A 25 -5.40 18.25 2.59
C ARG A 25 -6.61 17.68 1.83
N HIS A 26 -7.01 16.46 2.16
CA HIS A 26 -8.18 15.80 1.56
C HIS A 26 -9.48 16.56 1.85
N LYS A 27 -9.72 16.93 3.11
CA LYS A 27 -10.88 17.73 3.53
C LYS A 27 -10.88 19.11 2.84
N GLN A 28 -9.72 19.78 2.76
CA GLN A 28 -9.60 21.07 2.07
C GLN A 28 -9.91 20.98 0.58
N ARG A 29 -9.34 19.99 -0.14
CA ARG A 29 -9.63 19.78 -1.57
C ARG A 29 -11.10 19.52 -1.83
N TYR A 30 -11.75 18.72 -0.99
CA TYR A 30 -13.18 18.46 -1.11
C TYR A 30 -14.01 19.73 -0.93
N ASN A 31 -13.66 20.56 0.06
CA ASN A 31 -14.36 21.82 0.29
C ASN A 31 -14.19 22.81 -0.87
N THR A 32 -13.00 22.93 -1.47
CA THR A 32 -12.77 23.80 -2.63
C THR A 32 -13.54 23.35 -3.87
N LEU A 33 -13.63 22.04 -4.10
CA LEU A 33 -14.44 21.47 -5.21
C LEU A 33 -15.94 21.66 -4.96
N ALA A 34 -16.38 21.68 -3.71
CA ALA A 34 -17.76 21.93 -3.34
C ALA A 34 -18.16 23.41 -3.46
N THR A 35 -17.21 24.35 -3.35
CA THR A 35 -17.46 25.80 -3.39
C THR A 35 -17.25 26.45 -4.75
N THR A 36 -16.70 25.75 -5.75
CA THR A 36 -16.54 26.30 -7.11
C THR A 36 -17.90 26.30 -7.83
N PRO A 37 -18.56 27.46 -8.00
CA PRO A 37 -19.80 27.53 -8.76
C PRO A 37 -19.45 27.43 -10.25
N ASN A 38 -20.33 26.81 -11.02
CA ASN A 38 -20.33 26.94 -12.48
C ASN A 38 -20.23 28.45 -12.81
N SER A 39 -19.18 28.84 -13.53
CA SER A 39 -18.68 30.21 -13.65
C SER A 39 -19.76 31.26 -13.96
N ASN A 40 -19.91 32.24 -13.06
CA ASN A 40 -20.28 33.61 -13.43
C ASN A 40 -19.24 34.56 -12.78
N PRO A 41 -18.38 35.27 -13.54
CA PRO A 41 -17.16 35.89 -13.02
C PRO A 41 -17.31 37.12 -12.09
N ASN A 42 -18.52 37.51 -11.66
CA ASN A 42 -18.76 38.82 -11.05
C ASN A 42 -19.32 38.77 -9.61
N ALA A 43 -18.75 37.95 -8.73
CA ALA A 43 -19.07 38.04 -7.30
C ALA A 43 -17.84 37.78 -6.43
N ILE A 44 -16.99 38.80 -6.27
CA ILE A 44 -16.01 38.86 -5.18
C ILE A 44 -16.70 39.59 -4.03
N SER A 45 -16.88 38.91 -2.89
CA SER A 45 -16.99 39.61 -1.61
C SER A 45 -16.23 38.83 -0.54
N ASN A 46 -15.38 39.61 0.14
CA ASN A 46 -14.48 39.20 1.21
C ASN A 46 -15.26 38.79 2.46
N SER A 47 -14.89 37.67 3.07
CA SER A 47 -14.94 37.52 4.52
C SER A 47 -13.93 36.48 4.98
N VAL A 48 -12.77 36.96 5.41
CA VAL A 48 -11.88 36.23 6.32
C VAL A 48 -12.48 36.38 7.71
N ALA A 49 -12.93 35.27 8.30
CA ALA A 49 -13.22 35.18 9.72
C ALA A 49 -12.66 33.87 10.26
N GLN A 50 -11.89 33.98 11.34
CA GLN A 50 -11.38 32.90 12.16
C GLN A 50 -12.56 32.21 12.84
N ASP A 51 -12.70 30.89 12.65
CA ASP A 51 -13.48 30.04 13.56
C ASP A 51 -12.73 28.71 13.72
N GLN A 52 -11.97 28.63 14.81
CA GLN A 52 -11.52 27.36 15.39
C GLN A 52 -12.61 26.90 16.35
N HIS A 53 -12.96 25.62 16.26
CA HIS A 53 -14.00 24.92 17.03
C HIS A 53 -15.45 25.11 16.57
N ASP A 54 -15.79 24.59 15.39
CA ASP A 54 -17.04 23.81 15.26
C ASP A 54 -17.03 22.88 14.05
N HIS A 55 -17.38 21.62 14.28
CA HIS A 55 -17.67 20.63 13.26
C HIS A 55 -19.07 20.88 12.69
N SER A 56 -19.24 21.76 11.71
CA SER A 56 -20.49 21.79 10.95
C SER A 56 -20.38 22.51 9.59
N THR A 57 -20.88 21.82 8.57
CA THR A 57 -21.47 22.34 7.33
C THR A 57 -20.57 23.06 6.32
N ALA A 58 -20.06 22.26 5.36
CA ALA A 58 -19.75 22.76 4.04
C ALA A 58 -21.03 23.28 3.35
N VAL A 59 -20.85 24.30 2.50
CA VAL A 59 -21.84 25.07 1.72
C VAL A 59 -22.80 24.21 0.86
N THR A 60 -22.55 22.89 0.74
CA THR A 60 -23.31 21.94 -0.09
C THR A 60 -24.08 20.86 0.69
N GLY A 61 -24.03 20.86 2.03
CA GLY A 61 -24.72 19.85 2.87
C GLY A 61 -24.12 18.42 2.80
N LYS A 62 -23.09 18.18 1.98
CA LYS A 62 -22.38 16.90 1.87
C LYS A 62 -21.14 16.87 2.76
N ARG A 63 -20.87 15.73 3.40
CA ARG A 63 -19.66 15.47 4.18
C ARG A 63 -18.53 14.99 3.26
N PRO A 64 -17.24 15.29 3.54
CA PRO A 64 -16.13 14.72 2.80
C PRO A 64 -16.18 13.19 2.82
N PRO A 65 -15.86 12.49 1.71
CA PRO A 65 -15.69 11.03 1.73
C PRO A 65 -14.48 10.66 2.61
N PRO A 66 -14.42 9.42 3.14
CA PRO A 66 -13.28 9.00 3.96
C PRO A 66 -11.96 9.11 3.18
N LEU A 67 -10.89 9.49 3.88
CA LEU A 67 -9.52 9.37 3.36
C LEU A 67 -9.15 7.88 3.30
N PHE A 68 -8.84 7.38 2.12
CA PHE A 68 -8.40 6.00 1.92
C PHE A 68 -6.88 5.95 1.99
N VAL A 69 -6.37 5.26 3.01
CA VAL A 69 -4.95 5.08 3.30
C VAL A 69 -4.58 3.63 3.00
N ALA A 70 -3.83 3.40 1.93
CA ALA A 70 -3.25 2.09 1.67
C ALA A 70 -2.05 1.85 2.59
N PHE A 71 -1.92 0.65 3.12
CA PHE A 71 -0.84 0.27 4.02
C PHE A 71 -0.21 -1.05 3.57
N GLN A 72 1.06 -1.00 3.16
CA GLN A 72 1.81 -2.17 2.71
C GLN A 72 2.99 -2.47 3.65
N GLY A 73 3.20 -3.74 3.92
CA GLY A 73 4.40 -4.21 4.60
C GLY A 73 4.61 -5.72 4.45
N PRO A 74 5.86 -6.21 4.47
CA PRO A 74 6.14 -7.63 4.33
C PRO A 74 5.52 -8.51 5.42
N GLN A 75 5.49 -9.82 5.17
CA GLN A 75 5.12 -10.81 6.19
C GLN A 75 6.02 -10.66 7.43
N GLY A 76 5.42 -10.72 8.62
CA GLY A 76 6.12 -10.56 9.89
C GLY A 76 6.56 -9.13 10.25
N SER A 77 6.44 -8.15 9.35
CA SER A 77 6.86 -6.75 9.60
C SER A 77 6.10 -6.03 10.72
N GLY A 78 4.94 -6.58 11.13
CA GLY A 78 4.09 -5.97 12.16
C GLY A 78 3.00 -5.04 11.61
N LYS A 79 2.78 -4.98 10.30
CA LYS A 79 1.74 -4.13 9.67
C LYS A 79 0.36 -4.21 10.35
N THR A 80 -0.14 -5.40 10.65
CA THR A 80 -1.46 -5.60 11.27
C THR A 80 -1.51 -5.14 12.73
N PHE A 81 -0.39 -5.25 13.44
CA PHE A 81 -0.27 -4.66 14.78
C PHE A 81 -0.25 -3.14 14.70
N LEU A 82 0.53 -2.59 13.76
CA LEU A 82 0.69 -1.17 13.56
C LEU A 82 -0.62 -0.49 13.13
N THR A 83 -1.35 -1.05 12.17
CA THR A 83 -2.65 -0.52 11.70
C THR A 83 -3.70 -0.49 12.79
N ARG A 84 -3.78 -1.52 13.64
CA ARG A 84 -4.63 -1.52 14.85
C ARG A 84 -4.22 -0.43 15.84
N LYS A 85 -2.92 -0.27 16.08
CA LYS A 85 -2.44 0.76 17.01
C LYS A 85 -2.65 2.16 16.47
N LEU A 86 -2.48 2.38 15.17
CA LEU A 86 -2.80 3.64 14.49
C LEU A 86 -4.28 3.98 14.59
N SER A 87 -5.17 3.01 14.32
CA SER A 87 -6.61 3.18 14.52
C SER A 87 -6.93 3.60 15.96
N SER A 88 -6.38 2.91 16.96
CA SER A 88 -6.54 3.28 18.37
C SER A 88 -6.06 4.71 18.68
N VAL A 89 -4.86 5.10 18.22
CA VAL A 89 -4.32 6.45 18.46
C VAL A 89 -5.15 7.53 17.77
N LEU A 90 -5.51 7.34 16.50
CA LEU A 90 -6.29 8.31 15.72
C LEU A 90 -7.73 8.45 16.24
N SER A 91 -8.31 7.39 16.80
CA SER A 91 -9.65 7.43 17.40
C SER A 91 -9.67 7.94 18.85
N SER A 92 -8.51 8.06 19.51
CA SER A 92 -8.42 8.58 20.88
C SER A 92 -8.19 10.10 20.89
N PRO A 93 -8.43 10.79 22.03
CA PRO A 93 -8.01 12.17 22.20
C PRO A 93 -6.50 12.34 21.93
N PRO A 94 -6.06 13.45 21.30
CA PRO A 94 -6.87 14.62 20.93
C PRO A 94 -7.58 14.51 19.55
N HIS A 95 -7.36 13.43 18.80
CA HIS A 95 -7.78 13.35 17.40
C HIS A 95 -9.27 12.98 17.22
N ASN A 96 -9.77 12.03 18.01
CA ASN A 96 -11.19 11.62 18.03
C ASN A 96 -11.78 11.26 16.65
N LEU A 97 -10.98 10.69 15.75
CA LEU A 97 -11.39 10.37 14.37
C LEU A 97 -12.12 9.02 14.27
N GLN A 98 -13.08 8.92 13.37
CA GLN A 98 -13.73 7.64 13.04
C GLN A 98 -12.89 6.87 12.02
N VAL A 99 -12.22 5.80 12.48
CA VAL A 99 -11.28 5.03 11.67
C VAL A 99 -11.82 3.62 11.43
N ALA A 100 -12.00 3.26 10.16
CA ALA A 100 -12.28 1.90 9.75
C ALA A 100 -10.96 1.21 9.33
N VAL A 101 -10.85 -0.10 9.58
CA VAL A 101 -9.71 -0.92 9.16
C VAL A 101 -10.22 -2.11 8.36
N LEU A 102 -9.62 -2.36 7.20
CA LEU A 102 -9.92 -3.52 6.35
C LEU A 102 -8.60 -4.17 5.91
N SER A 103 -8.46 -5.48 6.12
CA SER A 103 -7.33 -6.22 5.58
C SER A 103 -7.71 -6.79 4.20
N ILE A 104 -6.77 -6.80 3.25
CA ILE A 104 -6.98 -7.51 2.00
C ILE A 104 -7.19 -9.02 2.23
N ASP A 105 -6.61 -9.58 3.30
CA ASP A 105 -6.83 -10.98 3.66
C ASP A 105 -8.30 -11.27 4.00
N ASP A 106 -9.09 -10.27 4.44
CA ASP A 106 -10.53 -10.46 4.67
C ASP A 106 -11.33 -10.55 3.35
N LEU A 107 -10.70 -10.18 2.24
CA LEU A 107 -11.24 -10.29 0.88
C LEU A 107 -10.82 -11.59 0.18
N TYR A 108 -10.23 -12.57 0.86
CA TYR A 108 -10.02 -13.88 0.25
C TYR A 108 -11.34 -14.45 -0.29
N LEU A 109 -11.24 -15.24 -1.37
CA LEU A 109 -12.35 -16.06 -1.83
C LEU A 109 -12.82 -16.98 -0.69
N PRO A 110 -14.13 -17.32 -0.59
CA PRO A 110 -14.57 -18.40 0.27
C PRO A 110 -13.81 -19.69 -0.03
N HIS A 111 -13.81 -20.65 0.90
CA HIS A 111 -13.07 -21.91 0.78
C HIS A 111 -13.33 -22.61 -0.56
N SER A 112 -14.60 -22.69 -0.97
CA SER A 112 -15.00 -23.26 -2.26
C SER A 112 -14.35 -22.55 -3.46
N GLY A 113 -14.19 -21.23 -3.40
CA GLY A 113 -13.49 -20.45 -4.42
C GLY A 113 -11.99 -20.69 -4.41
N LEU A 114 -11.36 -20.81 -3.25
CA LEU A 114 -9.93 -21.17 -3.14
C LEU A 114 -9.65 -22.58 -3.70
N VAL A 115 -10.54 -23.54 -3.44
CA VAL A 115 -10.47 -24.89 -4.03
C VAL A 115 -10.63 -24.84 -5.54
N ALA A 116 -11.54 -24.00 -6.06
CA ALA A 116 -11.72 -23.82 -7.50
C ALA A 116 -10.45 -23.25 -8.17
N VAL A 117 -9.85 -22.20 -7.59
CA VAL A 117 -8.58 -21.62 -8.06
C VAL A 117 -7.47 -22.68 -8.06
N ALA A 118 -7.31 -23.43 -6.97
CA ALA A 118 -6.28 -24.46 -6.88
C ALA A 118 -6.47 -25.58 -7.92
N LYS A 119 -7.73 -25.88 -8.30
CA LYS A 119 -8.06 -26.86 -9.34
C LYS A 119 -7.80 -26.32 -10.74
N GLU A 120 -8.21 -25.08 -11.01
CA GLU A 120 -8.01 -24.42 -12.31
C GLU A 120 -6.52 -24.25 -12.63
N HIS A 121 -5.73 -23.92 -11.61
CA HIS A 121 -4.29 -23.68 -11.72
C HIS A 121 -3.44 -24.80 -11.11
N ALA A 122 -3.85 -26.07 -11.26
CA ALA A 122 -3.24 -27.21 -10.57
C ALA A 122 -1.72 -27.38 -10.80
N GLY A 123 -1.21 -26.87 -11.93
CA GLY A 123 0.21 -26.87 -12.27
C GLY A 123 1.05 -25.84 -11.50
N ASN A 124 0.42 -24.80 -10.96
CA ASN A 124 1.08 -23.68 -10.31
C ASN A 124 1.03 -23.80 -8.79
N LYS A 125 2.17 -24.09 -8.16
CA LYS A 125 2.26 -24.27 -6.70
C LYS A 125 1.95 -22.99 -5.91
N LEU A 126 2.13 -21.82 -6.53
CA LEU A 126 1.89 -20.53 -5.90
C LEU A 126 0.40 -20.32 -5.60
N LEU A 127 -0.47 -20.84 -6.46
CA LEU A 127 -1.94 -20.70 -6.39
C LEU A 127 -2.63 -21.83 -5.60
N LYS A 128 -1.85 -22.65 -4.86
CA LYS A 128 -2.40 -23.67 -3.96
C LYS A 128 -2.86 -23.03 -2.64
N GLY A 129 -4.17 -22.77 -2.52
CA GLY A 129 -4.77 -22.14 -1.36
C GLY A 129 -4.54 -20.61 -1.33
N ARG A 130 -4.95 -19.97 -0.23
CA ARG A 130 -4.93 -18.50 -0.10
C ARG A 130 -3.51 -17.91 -0.10
N GLY A 131 -3.36 -16.68 -0.61
CA GLY A 131 -2.18 -15.85 -0.36
C GLY A 131 -1.85 -14.84 -1.46
N LEU A 132 -1.63 -15.34 -2.67
CA LEU A 132 -1.15 -14.56 -3.81
C LEU A 132 -2.30 -13.94 -4.62
N PRO A 133 -2.00 -12.96 -5.49
CA PRO A 133 -2.97 -12.44 -6.46
C PRO A 133 -3.73 -13.56 -7.19
N GLY A 134 -5.04 -13.38 -7.36
CA GLY A 134 -5.96 -14.38 -7.90
C GLY A 134 -6.72 -15.18 -6.83
N THR A 135 -6.30 -15.11 -5.56
CA THR A 135 -6.98 -15.82 -4.45
C THR A 135 -8.01 -14.98 -3.70
N HIS A 136 -8.30 -13.77 -4.18
CA HIS A 136 -9.19 -12.81 -3.52
C HIS A 136 -10.41 -12.49 -4.38
N ASP A 137 -11.52 -12.14 -3.73
CA ASP A 137 -12.77 -11.72 -4.35
C ASP A 137 -12.72 -10.22 -4.68
N ILE A 138 -12.02 -9.89 -5.77
CA ILE A 138 -11.72 -8.49 -6.12
C ILE A 138 -12.93 -7.71 -6.61
N LEU A 139 -13.86 -8.37 -7.31
CA LEU A 139 -15.11 -7.74 -7.71
C LEU A 139 -15.94 -7.31 -6.49
N PHE A 140 -16.04 -8.19 -5.48
CA PHE A 140 -16.67 -7.83 -4.21
C PHE A 140 -15.90 -6.72 -3.48
N GLY A 141 -14.57 -6.84 -3.40
CA GLY A 141 -13.71 -5.86 -2.75
C GLY A 141 -13.81 -4.45 -3.33
N GLU A 142 -13.79 -4.32 -4.65
CA GLU A 142 -13.95 -3.04 -5.35
C GLU A 142 -15.30 -2.41 -5.06
N LYS A 143 -16.39 -3.21 -5.16
CA LYS A 143 -17.73 -2.75 -4.83
C LYS A 143 -17.80 -2.25 -3.38
N LEU A 144 -17.27 -3.03 -2.43
CA LEU A 144 -17.23 -2.67 -1.01
C LEU A 144 -16.49 -1.34 -0.79
N LEU A 145 -15.29 -1.18 -1.37
CA LEU A 145 -14.51 0.05 -1.22
C LEU A 145 -15.23 1.28 -1.81
N ARG A 146 -15.92 1.12 -2.95
CA ARG A 146 -16.75 2.20 -3.52
C ARG A 146 -17.92 2.55 -2.60
N GLU A 147 -18.55 1.57 -1.98
CA GLU A 147 -19.61 1.82 -0.99
C GLU A 147 -19.08 2.58 0.23
N VAL A 148 -17.88 2.23 0.72
CA VAL A 148 -17.23 2.93 1.83
C VAL A 148 -16.88 4.36 1.46
N LYS A 149 -16.45 4.64 0.22
CA LYS A 149 -16.14 6.00 -0.23
C LYS A 149 -17.36 6.93 -0.11
N GLU A 150 -18.55 6.38 -0.32
CA GLU A 150 -19.82 7.12 -0.27
C GLU A 150 -20.52 7.07 1.10
N ILE A 151 -19.98 6.36 2.09
CA ILE A 151 -20.64 6.06 3.37
C ILE A 151 -21.13 7.33 4.10
N ASN A 152 -20.40 8.44 3.99
CA ASN A 152 -20.71 9.70 4.69
C ASN A 152 -21.88 10.49 4.07
N ASN A 153 -22.27 10.15 2.83
CA ASN A 153 -23.29 10.87 2.07
C ASN A 153 -24.47 9.99 1.63
N LYS A 154 -24.40 8.67 1.86
CA LYS A 154 -25.55 7.78 1.65
C LYS A 154 -26.64 8.07 2.68
N SER A 155 -27.84 8.40 2.21
CA SER A 155 -29.04 8.34 3.04
C SER A 155 -29.37 6.87 3.32
N SER A 156 -29.92 6.57 4.50
CA SER A 156 -30.33 5.24 4.98
C SER A 156 -31.49 4.59 4.19
N ASN A 157 -31.67 4.95 2.91
CA ASN A 157 -32.89 4.76 2.14
C ASN A 157 -32.75 3.75 0.98
N ASP A 158 -31.99 2.68 1.15
CA ASP A 158 -32.13 1.49 0.31
C ASP A 158 -33.24 0.62 0.90
N GLY A 159 -34.46 0.87 0.42
CA GLY A 159 -35.67 0.21 0.88
C GLY A 159 -35.62 -1.31 0.75
N LYS A 160 -35.65 -1.99 1.90
CA LYS A 160 -36.49 -3.16 2.14
C LYS A 160 -36.93 -3.10 3.60
N GLY A 161 -38.25 -3.09 3.77
CA GLY A 161 -38.88 -2.69 5.02
C GLY A 161 -38.52 -3.59 6.18
N ASP A 162 -37.95 -2.98 7.21
CA ASP A 162 -38.22 -3.36 8.59
C ASP A 162 -38.63 -2.10 9.34
N ARG A 163 -39.83 -2.17 9.93
CA ARG A 163 -40.51 -1.06 10.61
C ARG A 163 -39.93 -0.82 12.00
N GLU A 164 -38.62 -0.65 12.10
CA GLU A 164 -38.01 -0.14 13.32
C GLU A 164 -37.50 1.27 13.07
N ARG A 165 -38.28 2.22 13.59
CA ARG A 165 -37.95 3.63 13.71
C ARG A 165 -36.70 3.77 14.57
N GLU A 166 -35.53 3.74 13.95
CA GLU A 166 -34.33 4.27 14.58
C GLU A 166 -33.99 5.59 13.88
N ASN A 167 -33.98 6.68 14.64
CA ASN A 167 -33.60 8.05 14.25
C ASN A 167 -32.13 8.18 13.79
N SER A 168 -31.51 7.07 13.38
CA SER A 168 -30.13 6.98 12.91
C SER A 168 -30.07 7.49 11.47
N ARG A 169 -29.63 8.75 11.29
CA ARG A 169 -29.17 9.28 10.00
C ARG A 169 -27.91 8.58 9.49
N ASP A 170 -27.33 7.67 10.28
CA ASP A 170 -26.07 7.01 9.96
C ASP A 170 -26.27 5.79 9.06
N SER A 171 -25.48 5.73 7.99
CA SER A 171 -25.40 4.56 7.11
C SER A 171 -24.48 3.51 7.72
N LYS A 172 -24.67 2.24 7.34
CA LYS A 172 -23.83 1.12 7.81
C LYS A 172 -23.38 0.25 6.64
N ILE A 173 -22.16 -0.25 6.74
CA ILE A 173 -21.54 -1.19 5.80
C ILE A 173 -20.97 -2.36 6.60
N ARG A 174 -21.01 -3.58 6.06
CA ARG A 174 -20.42 -4.77 6.67
C ARG A 174 -19.12 -5.13 5.96
N PHE A 175 -18.03 -5.26 6.71
CA PHE A 175 -16.74 -5.73 6.21
C PHE A 175 -16.63 -7.23 6.44
N PRO A 176 -16.26 -8.01 5.40
CA PRO A 176 -16.08 -9.44 5.57
C PRO A 176 -15.01 -9.74 6.61
N VAL A 177 -15.08 -10.94 7.15
CA VAL A 177 -14.07 -11.47 8.05
C VAL A 177 -13.66 -12.83 7.51
N PHE A 178 -12.36 -13.04 7.31
CA PHE A 178 -11.82 -14.33 6.88
C PHE A 178 -11.17 -15.06 8.05
N GLU A 179 -11.72 -16.21 8.42
CA GLU A 179 -11.21 -17.02 9.53
C GLU A 179 -10.24 -18.09 9.00
N LYS A 180 -8.95 -17.88 9.26
CA LYS A 180 -7.85 -18.70 8.73
C LYS A 180 -7.80 -20.11 9.30
N SER A 181 -8.43 -20.35 10.46
CA SER A 181 -8.42 -21.66 11.13
C SER A 181 -9.45 -22.67 10.58
N LEU A 182 -10.49 -22.20 9.87
CA LEU A 182 -11.50 -23.07 9.29
C LEU A 182 -10.90 -24.04 8.26
N HIS A 183 -11.60 -25.15 8.00
CA HIS A 183 -11.18 -26.20 7.05
C HIS A 183 -9.74 -26.68 7.29
N GLY A 184 -9.39 -26.94 8.54
CA GLY A 184 -8.05 -27.43 8.90
C GLY A 184 -6.93 -26.43 8.65
N GLY A 185 -7.23 -25.13 8.68
CA GLY A 185 -6.25 -24.06 8.46
C GLY A 185 -6.18 -23.56 7.02
N GLU A 186 -6.99 -24.08 6.10
CA GLU A 186 -7.14 -23.55 4.74
C GLU A 186 -7.91 -22.22 4.74
N GLY A 187 -8.84 -22.07 5.68
CA GLY A 187 -9.62 -20.88 5.98
C GLY A 187 -10.90 -20.74 5.17
N ASP A 188 -11.83 -19.93 5.67
CA ASP A 188 -13.07 -19.57 4.97
C ASP A 188 -13.54 -18.15 5.33
N ARG A 189 -14.40 -17.58 4.50
CA ARG A 189 -15.13 -16.35 4.84
C ARG A 189 -16.23 -16.68 5.84
N LEU A 190 -16.33 -15.91 6.92
CA LEU A 190 -17.43 -16.06 7.87
C LEU A 190 -18.78 -15.68 7.21
N PRO A 191 -19.90 -16.22 7.70
CA PRO A 191 -21.23 -15.78 7.29
C PRO A 191 -21.43 -14.26 7.48
N GLU A 192 -22.25 -13.63 6.64
CA GLU A 192 -22.48 -12.17 6.69
C GLU A 192 -22.97 -11.63 8.05
N GLY A 193 -23.60 -12.48 8.86
CA GLY A 193 -24.04 -12.12 10.22
C GLY A 193 -22.89 -11.82 11.17
N ASP A 194 -21.70 -12.39 10.91
CA ASP A 194 -20.50 -12.25 11.75
C ASP A 194 -19.50 -11.22 11.16
N TRP A 195 -19.91 -10.50 10.12
CA TRP A 195 -19.10 -9.45 9.50
C TRP A 195 -19.02 -8.19 10.38
N LEU A 196 -17.90 -7.49 10.30
CA LEU A 196 -17.67 -6.27 11.09
C LEU A 196 -18.56 -5.13 10.58
N VAL A 197 -19.37 -4.53 11.45
CA VAL A 197 -20.24 -3.40 11.10
C VAL A 197 -19.49 -2.08 11.24
N VAL A 198 -19.39 -1.32 10.15
CA VAL A 198 -18.84 0.04 10.10
C VAL A 198 -19.98 1.02 9.91
N ARG A 199 -20.04 2.08 10.74
CA ARG A 199 -21.09 3.11 10.70
C ARG A 199 -20.52 4.46 10.29
N SER A 200 -21.33 5.25 9.59
CA SER A 200 -20.98 6.64 9.29
C SER A 200 -21.06 7.53 10.53
N PRO A 201 -20.34 8.67 10.58
CA PRO A 201 -19.32 9.07 9.60
C PRO A 201 -18.03 8.26 9.77
N VAL A 202 -17.27 8.13 8.68
CA VAL A 202 -15.91 7.58 8.67
C VAL A 202 -14.97 8.66 8.15
N ASP A 203 -13.93 9.01 8.93
CA ASP A 203 -12.90 9.96 8.50
C ASP A 203 -11.82 9.27 7.68
N ILE A 204 -11.41 8.07 8.09
CA ILE A 204 -10.26 7.35 7.52
C ILE A 204 -10.61 5.88 7.33
N LEU A 205 -10.28 5.33 6.16
CA LEU A 205 -10.15 3.88 5.96
C LEU A 205 -8.66 3.52 5.89
N LEU A 206 -8.20 2.70 6.82
CA LEU A 206 -6.91 2.01 6.74
C LEU A 206 -7.10 0.68 6.01
N PHE A 207 -6.57 0.55 4.81
CA PHE A 207 -6.61 -0.70 4.05
C PHE A 207 -5.23 -1.33 3.98
N GLU A 208 -5.06 -2.51 4.56
CA GLU A 208 -3.74 -3.12 4.70
C GLU A 208 -3.56 -4.44 3.94
N GLY A 209 -2.33 -4.71 3.52
CA GLY A 209 -1.99 -5.99 2.94
C GLY A 209 -0.53 -6.10 2.52
N TRP A 210 -0.06 -7.33 2.33
CA TRP A 210 1.37 -7.56 2.10
C TRP A 210 1.81 -7.20 0.67
N PHE A 211 0.90 -7.19 -0.29
CA PHE A 211 1.11 -6.82 -1.70
C PHE A 211 0.25 -5.64 -2.15
N VAL A 212 -0.36 -4.90 -1.21
CA VAL A 212 -1.15 -3.71 -1.55
C VAL A 212 -0.29 -2.74 -2.33
N GLY A 213 -0.76 -2.31 -3.50
CA GLY A 213 -0.02 -1.44 -4.41
C GLY A 213 1.05 -2.12 -5.27
N PHE A 214 1.11 -3.45 -5.31
CA PHE A 214 1.90 -4.16 -6.33
C PHE A 214 1.23 -4.04 -7.70
N TYR A 215 2.04 -3.93 -8.75
CA TYR A 215 1.57 -3.82 -10.13
C TYR A 215 2.12 -4.97 -10.98
N PRO A 216 1.36 -5.38 -12.02
CA PRO A 216 1.90 -6.27 -13.03
C PRO A 216 3.06 -5.58 -13.77
N VAL A 217 4.02 -6.38 -14.21
CA VAL A 217 5.22 -5.92 -14.93
C VAL A 217 5.36 -6.64 -16.27
N PRO A 218 6.10 -6.08 -17.25
CA PRO A 218 6.30 -6.70 -18.55
C PRO A 218 6.97 -8.07 -18.46
N GLU A 219 6.55 -9.01 -19.29
CA GLU A 219 7.13 -10.35 -19.37
C GLU A 219 8.67 -10.36 -19.58
N PRO A 220 9.26 -9.52 -20.47
CA PRO A 220 10.72 -9.48 -20.62
C PRO A 220 11.45 -9.15 -19.30
N PHE A 221 10.86 -8.26 -18.50
CA PHE A 221 11.40 -7.89 -17.19
C PHE A 221 11.35 -9.07 -16.19
N ILE A 222 10.24 -9.82 -16.17
CA ILE A 222 10.09 -11.03 -15.34
C ILE A 222 11.13 -12.07 -15.75
N ARG A 223 11.22 -12.40 -17.05
CA ARG A 223 12.17 -13.40 -17.55
C ARG A 223 13.61 -13.00 -17.22
N ARG A 224 13.96 -11.72 -17.33
CA ARG A 224 15.29 -11.22 -17.00
C ARG A 224 15.63 -11.40 -15.53
N LEU A 225 14.74 -10.96 -14.63
CA LEU A 225 14.93 -11.11 -13.18
C LEU A 225 14.95 -12.58 -12.75
N PHE A 226 14.10 -13.41 -13.35
CA PHE A 226 14.04 -14.84 -13.07
C PHE A 226 15.37 -15.52 -13.36
N LEU A 227 15.96 -15.25 -14.54
CA LEU A 227 17.28 -15.79 -14.92
C LEU A 227 18.44 -15.21 -14.10
N ALA A 228 18.29 -13.99 -13.59
CA ALA A 228 19.32 -13.32 -12.81
C ALA A 228 19.25 -13.61 -11.30
N THR A 229 18.23 -14.35 -10.84
CA THR A 229 18.13 -14.73 -9.42
C THR A 229 19.23 -15.73 -9.10
N PRO A 230 20.11 -15.46 -8.11
CA PRO A 230 21.19 -16.37 -7.76
C PRO A 230 20.65 -17.73 -7.32
N GLY A 231 21.28 -18.81 -7.79
CA GLY A 231 21.12 -20.16 -7.24
C GLY A 231 22.37 -20.57 -6.46
N PRO A 232 22.30 -21.57 -5.56
CA PRO A 232 23.48 -22.17 -4.96
C PRO A 232 24.39 -22.66 -6.08
N LYS A 233 25.65 -22.21 -6.08
CA LYS A 233 26.66 -22.64 -7.05
C LYS A 233 26.77 -24.16 -6.99
N SER A 234 26.29 -24.86 -8.01
CA SER A 234 26.57 -26.28 -8.15
C SER A 234 28.07 -26.45 -8.40
N ALA A 235 28.69 -27.48 -7.84
CA ALA A 235 30.10 -27.79 -8.01
C ALA A 235 30.50 -28.21 -9.45
N LEU A 236 29.63 -27.99 -10.46
CA LEU A 236 29.81 -28.39 -11.86
C LEU A 236 30.00 -27.22 -12.85
N ASP A 237 30.05 -25.96 -12.40
CA ASP A 237 30.27 -24.79 -13.29
C ASP A 237 31.73 -24.61 -13.77
N THR A 238 32.49 -25.70 -13.91
CA THR A 238 33.84 -25.72 -14.49
C THR A 238 33.96 -26.68 -15.66
N SER A 239 32.98 -26.73 -16.57
CA SER A 239 33.23 -27.06 -17.99
C SER A 239 31.95 -26.92 -18.81
N GLY A 240 32.00 -26.19 -19.92
CA GLY A 240 30.90 -26.19 -20.88
C GLY A 240 30.94 -25.04 -21.86
N THR A 241 31.63 -25.23 -22.98
CA THR A 241 31.54 -24.40 -24.18
C THR A 241 30.08 -24.34 -24.64
N ILE A 242 29.45 -23.15 -24.62
CA ILE A 242 28.10 -22.95 -25.13
C ILE A 242 28.20 -22.70 -26.65
N GLY A 243 27.55 -23.56 -27.43
CA GLY A 243 27.41 -23.41 -28.88
C GLY A 243 26.49 -22.26 -29.27
N ASN A 244 26.61 -21.82 -30.53
CA ASN A 244 25.88 -20.72 -31.15
C ASN A 244 24.37 -20.97 -31.28
N GLU A 245 23.62 -20.93 -30.18
CA GLU A 245 22.19 -20.61 -30.20
C GLU A 245 22.03 -19.13 -29.80
N GLU A 246 21.21 -18.38 -30.54
CA GLU A 246 20.92 -16.97 -30.26
C GLU A 246 20.55 -16.81 -28.79
N ASN A 247 21.38 -16.09 -28.03
CA ASN A 247 21.26 -16.02 -26.58
C ASN A 247 19.96 -15.28 -26.21
N PRO A 248 18.94 -15.94 -25.61
CA PRO A 248 17.66 -15.30 -25.29
C PRO A 248 17.83 -14.09 -24.37
N ILE A 249 18.89 -14.08 -23.56
CA ILE A 249 19.25 -12.96 -22.69
C ILE A 249 19.68 -11.74 -23.50
N GLN A 250 20.35 -11.93 -24.64
CA GLN A 250 20.81 -10.83 -25.49
C GLN A 250 19.63 -10.10 -26.13
N GLU A 251 18.66 -10.84 -26.67
CA GLU A 251 17.42 -10.26 -27.22
C GLU A 251 16.59 -9.53 -26.13
N ILE A 252 16.47 -10.12 -24.94
CA ILE A 252 15.79 -9.46 -23.80
C ILE A 252 16.53 -8.18 -23.38
N ASN A 253 17.86 -8.21 -23.32
CA ASN A 253 18.68 -7.03 -22.99
C ASN A 253 18.52 -5.94 -24.03
N GLU A 254 18.45 -6.27 -25.32
CA GLU A 254 18.23 -5.28 -26.38
C GLU A 254 16.85 -4.62 -26.24
N LYS A 255 15.80 -5.40 -25.93
CA LYS A 255 14.44 -4.87 -25.67
C LYS A 255 14.36 -4.00 -24.41
N LEU A 256 15.04 -4.37 -23.32
CA LEU A 256 15.04 -3.60 -22.08
C LEU A 256 15.92 -2.34 -22.17
N ARG A 257 17.04 -2.37 -22.90
CA ARG A 257 17.95 -1.22 -23.07
C ARG A 257 17.32 -0.04 -23.80
N SER A 258 16.31 -0.27 -24.64
CA SER A 258 15.52 0.83 -25.20
C SER A 258 14.66 1.55 -24.15
N GLU A 259 14.48 0.98 -22.96
CA GLU A 259 13.63 1.50 -21.88
C GLU A 259 14.44 1.87 -20.63
N SER A 260 14.95 3.10 -20.62
CA SER A 260 15.83 3.63 -19.56
C SER A 260 15.30 3.51 -18.11
N THR A 261 13.98 3.47 -17.90
CA THR A 261 13.38 3.28 -16.56
C THR A 261 13.43 1.82 -16.12
N LEU A 262 13.14 0.86 -17.01
CA LEU A 262 13.20 -0.57 -16.69
C LEU A 262 14.61 -1.02 -16.36
N GLU A 263 15.62 -0.55 -17.10
CA GLU A 263 17.04 -0.84 -16.80
C GLU A 263 17.47 -0.31 -15.44
N HIS A 264 17.00 0.88 -15.04
CA HIS A 264 17.27 1.42 -13.72
C HIS A 264 16.66 0.57 -12.61
N ILE A 265 15.39 0.19 -12.74
CA ILE A 265 14.70 -0.68 -11.78
C ILE A 265 15.37 -2.05 -11.72
N LEU A 266 15.72 -2.62 -12.88
CA LEU A 266 16.43 -3.89 -13.00
C LEU A 266 17.75 -3.84 -12.23
N THR A 267 18.56 -2.81 -12.45
CA THR A 267 19.85 -2.64 -11.77
C THR A 267 19.70 -2.62 -10.24
N GLN A 268 18.73 -1.85 -9.72
CA GLN A 268 18.44 -1.82 -8.28
C GLN A 268 18.02 -3.20 -7.75
N LYS A 269 17.17 -3.91 -8.51
CA LYS A 269 16.71 -5.25 -8.15
C LYS A 269 17.84 -6.26 -8.12
N LEU A 270 18.73 -6.28 -9.12
CA LEU A 270 19.86 -7.21 -9.19
C LEU A 270 20.76 -7.12 -7.96
N THR A 271 21.03 -5.92 -7.44
CA THR A 271 21.78 -5.77 -6.18
C THR A 271 21.06 -6.42 -5.02
N SER A 272 19.74 -6.21 -4.90
CA SER A 272 18.94 -6.78 -3.80
C SER A 272 18.83 -8.31 -3.83
N LEU A 273 18.92 -8.93 -5.02
CA LEU A 273 18.80 -10.38 -5.18
C LEU A 273 19.97 -11.15 -4.53
N THR A 274 21.09 -10.48 -4.27
CA THR A 274 22.22 -11.11 -3.55
C THR A 274 21.84 -11.60 -2.15
N ASP A 275 20.84 -10.97 -1.51
CA ASP A 275 20.28 -11.36 -0.21
C ASP A 275 19.53 -12.71 -0.25
N LEU A 276 19.14 -13.20 -1.44
CA LEU A 276 18.47 -14.51 -1.61
C LEU A 276 19.44 -15.68 -1.83
N SER A 277 20.72 -15.42 -2.11
CA SER A 277 21.64 -16.40 -2.71
C SER A 277 21.74 -17.71 -1.92
N ASP A 278 21.66 -17.64 -0.59
CA ASP A 278 21.77 -18.80 0.31
C ASP A 278 20.41 -19.23 0.90
N ILE A 279 19.29 -18.61 0.48
CA ILE A 279 17.96 -18.77 1.11
C ILE A 279 16.96 -19.44 0.16
N LEU A 280 16.86 -18.93 -1.07
CA LEU A 280 15.89 -19.41 -2.05
C LEU A 280 16.40 -19.23 -3.48
N ASN A 281 16.56 -20.35 -4.18
CA ASN A 281 16.73 -20.37 -5.62
C ASN A 281 15.37 -20.42 -6.30
N ILE A 282 14.88 -19.27 -6.78
CA ILE A 282 13.58 -19.15 -7.45
C ILE A 282 13.50 -20.06 -8.70
N PRO A 283 14.47 -20.06 -9.63
CA PRO A 283 14.47 -20.97 -10.78
C PRO A 283 14.40 -22.46 -10.45
N GLN A 284 14.91 -22.88 -9.30
CA GLN A 284 14.81 -24.27 -8.85
C GLN A 284 13.48 -24.58 -8.16
N ALA A 285 12.89 -23.60 -7.48
CA ALA A 285 11.65 -23.77 -6.70
C ALA A 285 10.38 -23.65 -7.55
N PHE A 286 10.39 -22.77 -8.55
CA PHE A 286 9.22 -22.37 -9.35
C PHE A 286 9.53 -22.29 -10.83
N ARG A 287 8.50 -22.36 -11.67
CA ARG A 287 8.62 -22.08 -13.11
C ARG A 287 8.45 -20.60 -13.36
N VAL A 288 9.05 -20.08 -14.43
CA VAL A 288 8.78 -18.71 -14.88
C VAL A 288 7.30 -18.50 -15.22
N ASP A 289 6.65 -19.53 -15.77
CA ASP A 289 5.21 -19.52 -16.08
C ASP A 289 4.35 -19.36 -14.82
N ASP A 290 4.78 -19.91 -13.68
CA ASP A 290 4.07 -19.74 -12.40
C ASP A 290 4.02 -18.26 -12.01
N ILE A 291 5.12 -17.53 -12.26
CA ILE A 291 5.24 -16.09 -11.97
C ILE A 291 4.44 -15.27 -12.98
N LEU A 292 4.49 -15.62 -14.26
CA LEU A 292 3.72 -14.94 -15.32
C LEU A 292 2.21 -15.08 -15.10
N GLU A 293 1.76 -16.23 -14.60
CA GLU A 293 0.35 -16.43 -14.26
C GLU A 293 -0.08 -15.56 -13.06
N VAL A 294 0.72 -15.50 -12.00
CA VAL A 294 0.45 -14.59 -10.86
C VAL A 294 0.48 -13.12 -11.31
N ASN A 295 1.39 -12.76 -12.23
CA ASN A 295 1.47 -11.41 -12.80
C ASN A 295 0.16 -11.04 -13.53
N LYS A 296 -0.40 -11.97 -14.32
CA LYS A 296 -1.70 -11.78 -14.98
C LYS A 296 -2.84 -11.66 -13.96
N LEU A 297 -2.86 -12.51 -12.94
CA LEU A 297 -3.86 -12.47 -11.88
C LEU A 297 -3.78 -11.22 -11.00
N LEU A 298 -2.67 -10.47 -11.05
CA LEU A 298 -2.50 -9.18 -10.38
C LEU A 298 -3.16 -8.01 -11.12
N GLU A 299 -3.43 -8.11 -12.42
CA GLU A 299 -4.00 -7.02 -13.22
C GLU A 299 -5.29 -6.42 -12.63
N PRO A 300 -6.30 -7.20 -12.19
CA PRO A 300 -7.55 -6.65 -11.67
C PRO A 300 -7.39 -5.87 -10.36
N TYR A 301 -6.30 -6.09 -9.62
CA TYR A 301 -6.04 -5.39 -8.37
C TYR A 301 -5.67 -3.92 -8.60
N VAL A 302 -5.19 -3.58 -9.81
CA VAL A 302 -4.80 -2.21 -10.14
C VAL A 302 -5.98 -1.24 -10.06
N ASP A 303 -7.17 -1.67 -10.48
CA ASP A 303 -8.39 -0.85 -10.36
C ASP A 303 -8.74 -0.57 -8.89
N LEU A 304 -8.46 -1.51 -7.98
CA LEU A 304 -8.62 -1.31 -6.54
C LEU A 304 -7.64 -0.25 -6.02
N TRP A 305 -6.40 -0.24 -6.52
CA TRP A 305 -5.36 0.71 -6.14
C TRP A 305 -5.72 2.16 -6.46
N GLU A 306 -6.52 2.41 -7.49
CA GLU A 306 -6.93 3.76 -7.89
C GLU A 306 -7.87 4.47 -6.90
N LEU A 307 -8.42 3.72 -5.94
CA LEU A 307 -9.31 4.25 -4.91
C LEU A 307 -8.56 4.91 -3.74
N PHE A 308 -7.25 4.67 -3.61
CA PHE A 308 -6.44 5.14 -2.48
C PHE A 308 -5.89 6.54 -2.70
N ASP A 309 -6.01 7.39 -1.66
CA ASP A 309 -5.62 8.80 -1.70
C ASP A 309 -4.17 9.00 -1.21
N THR A 310 -3.70 8.12 -0.32
CA THR A 310 -2.35 8.12 0.24
C THR A 310 -1.89 6.69 0.52
N PHE A 311 -0.58 6.49 0.69
CA PHE A 311 0.02 5.17 0.83
C PHE A 311 1.11 5.20 1.90
N ILE A 312 1.15 4.19 2.76
CA ILE A 312 2.20 3.97 3.75
C ILE A 312 2.87 2.64 3.46
N GLN A 313 4.19 2.65 3.34
CA GLN A 313 5.01 1.47 3.15
C GLN A 313 5.91 1.25 4.36
N ILE A 314 5.81 0.08 4.98
CA ILE A 314 6.82 -0.46 5.88
C ILE A 314 7.72 -1.36 5.05
N ALA A 315 8.99 -0.99 4.89
CA ALA A 315 9.95 -1.69 4.07
C ALA A 315 11.12 -2.21 4.93
N PRO A 316 11.72 -3.35 4.57
CA PRO A 316 13.04 -3.70 5.06
C PRO A 316 14.12 -2.82 4.40
N PRO A 317 15.34 -2.75 4.96
CA PRO A 317 16.48 -2.12 4.33
C PRO A 317 16.75 -2.72 2.96
N SER A 318 17.16 -1.88 2.01
CA SER A 318 17.31 -2.28 0.60
C SER A 318 18.42 -3.31 0.36
N ASN A 319 19.36 -3.46 1.29
CA ASN A 319 20.46 -4.43 1.24
C ASN A 319 20.09 -5.82 1.78
N THR A 320 19.03 -5.94 2.59
CA THR A 320 18.58 -7.20 3.21
C THR A 320 17.05 -7.37 3.12
N PRO A 321 16.44 -7.18 1.93
CA PRO A 321 14.99 -7.04 1.85
C PRO A 321 14.21 -8.34 1.98
N TYR A 322 14.85 -9.51 1.80
CA TYR A 322 14.18 -10.80 1.76
C TYR A 322 14.50 -11.66 3.00
N SER A 323 15.78 -11.74 3.39
CA SER A 323 16.23 -12.52 4.55
C SER A 323 15.51 -12.12 5.84
N LEU A 324 15.24 -10.82 6.01
CA LEU A 324 14.47 -10.29 7.14
C LEU A 324 13.01 -10.76 7.14
N ILE A 325 12.39 -11.01 5.99
CA ILE A 325 11.01 -11.51 5.92
C ILE A 325 10.93 -12.91 6.53
N TYR A 326 11.89 -13.78 6.21
CA TYR A 326 12.01 -15.11 6.82
C TYR A 326 12.19 -15.02 8.32
N LYS A 327 13.16 -14.20 8.77
CA LYS A 327 13.43 -13.97 10.19
C LYS A 327 12.17 -13.49 10.92
N TRP A 328 11.51 -12.46 10.41
CA TRP A 328 10.35 -11.89 11.06
C TRP A 328 9.16 -12.84 11.12
N ARG A 329 8.94 -13.64 10.07
CA ARG A 329 7.84 -14.62 10.04
C ARG A 329 8.10 -15.77 11.00
N LEU A 330 9.35 -16.22 11.12
CA LEU A 330 9.77 -17.26 12.06
C LEU A 330 9.56 -16.81 13.51
N GLU A 331 10.05 -15.62 13.86
CA GLU A 331 9.82 -15.01 15.17
C GLU A 331 8.33 -14.90 15.50
N GLN A 332 7.52 -14.46 14.53
CA GLN A 332 6.07 -14.37 14.69
C GLN A 332 5.43 -15.74 14.98
N GLU A 333 5.87 -16.79 14.29
CA GLU A 333 5.34 -18.15 14.51
C GLU A 333 5.74 -18.68 15.88
N HIS A 334 6.99 -18.49 16.30
CA HIS A 334 7.48 -18.89 17.62
C HIS A 334 6.74 -18.15 18.74
N ASP A 335 6.53 -16.85 18.60
CA ASP A 335 5.74 -16.04 19.52
C ASP A 335 4.30 -16.53 19.63
N MET A 336 3.66 -16.86 18.50
CA MET A 336 2.31 -17.40 18.49
C MET A 336 2.25 -18.76 19.19
N LYS A 337 3.17 -19.68 18.86
CA LYS A 337 3.29 -21.01 19.48
C LYS A 337 3.49 -20.90 20.99
N SER A 338 4.25 -19.91 21.46
CA SER A 338 4.47 -19.68 22.90
C SER A 338 3.18 -19.33 23.66
N ARG A 339 2.17 -18.79 22.97
CA ARG A 339 0.92 -18.28 23.58
C ARG A 339 -0.29 -19.19 23.39
N ASN A 340 -0.24 -20.15 22.46
CA ASN A 340 -1.37 -21.00 22.10
C ASN A 340 -1.14 -22.51 22.36
N GLY A 341 -0.11 -22.84 23.16
CA GLY A 341 0.22 -24.22 23.52
C GLY A 341 1.02 -24.97 22.46
N GLY A 342 1.87 -24.28 21.70
CA GLY A 342 2.77 -24.87 20.72
C GLY A 342 2.14 -25.16 19.35
N LYS A 343 0.89 -24.71 19.12
CA LYS A 343 0.18 -24.95 17.86
C LYS A 343 0.64 -23.97 16.78
N GLY A 344 1.14 -24.49 15.67
CA GLY A 344 1.61 -23.69 14.55
C GLY A 344 2.51 -24.51 13.63
N MET A 345 3.06 -23.86 12.62
CA MET A 345 4.03 -24.45 11.71
C MET A 345 5.36 -24.75 12.43
N ASP A 346 6.05 -25.79 11.97
CA ASP A 346 7.47 -25.95 12.23
C ASP A 346 8.29 -24.99 11.34
N ASP A 347 9.58 -24.86 11.64
CA ASP A 347 10.45 -23.85 11.03
C ASP A 347 10.61 -24.06 9.51
N ASP A 348 10.66 -25.32 9.06
CA ASP A 348 10.74 -25.68 7.63
C ASP A 348 9.43 -25.37 6.89
N SER A 349 8.28 -25.59 7.56
CA SER A 349 6.97 -25.22 7.05
C SER A 349 6.81 -23.71 7.01
N VAL A 350 7.34 -22.96 7.98
CA VAL A 350 7.41 -21.49 7.92
C VAL A 350 8.24 -21.04 6.74
N LYS A 351 9.42 -21.64 6.51
CA LYS A 351 10.25 -21.32 5.35
C LYS A 351 9.49 -21.57 4.05
N THR A 352 8.90 -22.75 3.88
CA THR A 352 8.12 -23.11 2.68
C THR A 352 6.91 -22.18 2.49
N PHE A 353 6.29 -21.75 3.59
CA PHE A 353 5.24 -20.73 3.57
C PHE A 353 5.78 -19.41 3.01
N VAL A 354 6.89 -18.89 3.54
CA VAL A 354 7.49 -17.61 3.09
C VAL A 354 8.01 -17.70 1.65
N ASP A 355 8.59 -18.84 1.24
CA ASP A 355 9.09 -19.07 -0.12
C ASP A 355 8.03 -18.75 -1.19
N ARG A 356 6.75 -19.00 -0.91
CA ARG A 356 5.64 -18.70 -1.82
C ARG A 356 5.39 -17.20 -2.01
N TYR A 357 5.73 -16.36 -1.03
CA TYR A 357 5.50 -14.92 -1.10
C TYR A 357 6.70 -14.15 -1.66
N ILE A 358 7.91 -14.71 -1.59
CA ILE A 358 9.14 -14.06 -2.09
C ILE A 358 9.03 -13.63 -3.55
N PRO A 359 8.50 -14.44 -4.50
CA PRO A 359 8.32 -13.99 -5.87
C PRO A 359 7.51 -12.70 -5.96
N GLY A 360 6.49 -12.51 -5.12
CA GLY A 360 5.72 -11.27 -5.11
C GLY A 360 6.59 -10.03 -4.84
N TYR A 361 7.45 -10.10 -3.83
CA TYR A 361 8.37 -9.01 -3.48
C TYR A 361 9.46 -8.81 -4.54
N VAL A 362 9.95 -9.89 -5.15
CA VAL A 362 10.99 -9.82 -6.18
C VAL A 362 10.47 -9.12 -7.42
N PHE A 363 9.30 -9.53 -7.92
CA PHE A 363 8.85 -9.15 -9.26
C PHE A 363 7.89 -7.94 -9.30
N PHE A 364 7.09 -7.69 -8.26
CA PHE A 364 5.92 -6.78 -8.40
C PHE A 364 5.94 -5.54 -7.49
N ASP A 365 6.81 -5.48 -6.48
CA ASP A 365 6.80 -4.41 -5.47
C ASP A 365 7.21 -3.03 -6.02
N SER A 366 7.93 -2.98 -7.14
CA SER A 366 8.37 -1.74 -7.79
C SER A 366 7.17 -0.93 -8.25
N GLY A 367 6.03 -1.59 -8.50
CA GLY A 367 4.75 -0.96 -8.79
C GLY A 367 4.32 0.10 -7.77
N ILE A 368 4.67 -0.06 -6.49
CA ILE A 368 4.34 0.90 -5.44
C ILE A 368 4.90 2.30 -5.77
N ARG A 369 6.06 2.35 -6.44
CA ARG A 369 6.79 3.59 -6.76
C ARG A 369 6.65 4.01 -8.22
N HIS A 370 6.44 3.04 -9.11
CA HIS A 370 6.51 3.27 -10.56
C HIS A 370 5.17 3.07 -11.28
N GLY A 371 4.20 2.40 -10.65
CA GLY A 371 2.94 2.04 -11.29
C GLY A 371 3.06 0.90 -12.28
N GLN A 372 2.17 0.89 -13.26
CA GLN A 372 2.17 -0.09 -14.34
C GLN A 372 3.31 0.22 -15.31
N LEU A 373 4.28 -0.68 -15.36
CA LEU A 373 5.37 -0.64 -16.32
C LEU A 373 4.84 -1.18 -17.65
N LEU A 374 4.86 -0.38 -18.71
CA LEU A 374 4.37 -0.76 -20.04
C LEU A 374 5.54 -1.16 -20.95
N ASN A 375 5.32 -2.15 -21.84
CA ASN A 375 6.17 -2.35 -23.01
C ASN A 375 5.95 -1.18 -23.97
N GLN A 376 6.97 -0.39 -24.29
CA GLN A 376 6.88 0.70 -25.27
C GLN A 376 6.93 0.22 -26.74
N SER A 377 6.25 -0.89 -27.06
CA SER A 377 6.13 -1.37 -28.45
C SER A 377 4.79 -1.03 -29.12
N SER A 378 3.95 -0.19 -28.51
CA SER A 378 2.70 0.32 -29.12
C SER A 378 2.74 1.84 -29.34
N THR A 379 3.68 2.29 -30.17
CA THR A 379 3.63 3.63 -30.77
C THR A 379 2.55 3.66 -31.86
N SER A 380 1.30 3.95 -31.50
CA SER A 380 0.37 4.54 -32.48
C SER A 380 0.50 6.06 -32.40
N LEU A 381 1.03 6.65 -33.48
CA LEU A 381 1.11 8.08 -33.76
C LEU A 381 -0.22 8.81 -33.46
N PRO A 382 -0.22 10.02 -32.88
CA PRO A 382 -1.42 10.84 -32.83
C PRO A 382 -1.57 11.63 -34.12
N LEU A 383 -2.66 11.39 -34.87
CA LEU A 383 -3.15 12.33 -35.88
C LEU A 383 -4.53 12.87 -35.47
N SER A 384 -4.53 14.17 -35.16
CA SER A 384 -5.58 15.18 -35.38
C SER A 384 -6.93 15.16 -34.62
N THR A 385 -7.07 16.18 -33.75
CA THR A 385 -8.20 17.13 -33.57
C THR A 385 -9.65 16.65 -33.43
N ALA A 386 -10.22 16.77 -32.22
CA ALA A 386 -11.32 17.67 -31.82
C ALA A 386 -11.88 17.29 -30.42
N PRO A 387 -12.39 18.24 -29.60
CA PRO A 387 -12.87 17.94 -28.26
C PRO A 387 -14.36 17.54 -28.27
N SER A 388 -14.69 16.42 -27.63
CA SER A 388 -16.06 16.12 -27.22
C SER A 388 -16.08 15.72 -25.75
N ALA A 389 -16.97 16.35 -25.00
CA ALA A 389 -17.21 16.13 -23.59
C ALA A 389 -18.05 14.85 -23.34
N ASN A 390 -17.93 14.37 -22.09
CA ASN A 390 -18.81 13.47 -21.32
C ASN A 390 -18.48 11.97 -21.23
N SER A 391 -18.08 11.62 -20.00
CA SER A 391 -18.30 10.40 -19.21
C SER A 391 -17.81 9.03 -19.70
N ALA A 392 -17.30 8.29 -18.71
CA ALA A 392 -17.09 6.84 -18.61
C ALA A 392 -15.62 6.39 -18.63
N THR A 393 -15.29 5.60 -17.61
CA THR A 393 -14.08 4.82 -17.35
C THR A 393 -13.27 4.48 -18.60
N ASP A 394 -12.17 5.20 -18.79
CA ASP A 394 -11.18 4.97 -19.85
C ASP A 394 -10.23 3.84 -19.41
N SER A 395 -10.69 2.59 -19.53
CA SER A 395 -9.86 1.38 -19.41
C SER A 395 -9.24 1.00 -20.76
N SER A 396 -8.67 1.98 -21.48
CA SER A 396 -7.98 1.74 -22.74
C SER A 396 -6.68 0.93 -22.51
N PRO A 397 -6.42 -0.15 -23.27
CA PRO A 397 -5.16 -0.89 -23.22
C PRO A 397 -3.99 0.03 -23.60
N GLY A 398 -2.95 0.10 -22.76
CA GLY A 398 -1.69 0.80 -23.09
C GLY A 398 -1.48 2.19 -22.47
N LYS A 399 -2.34 2.66 -21.55
CA LYS A 399 -2.10 3.91 -20.81
C LYS A 399 -1.29 3.65 -19.55
N GLU A 400 -0.20 4.38 -19.35
CA GLU A 400 0.64 4.26 -18.16
C GLU A 400 -0.19 4.59 -16.91
N ARG A 401 -0.37 3.62 -16.01
CA ARG A 401 -1.12 3.82 -14.76
C ARG A 401 -0.15 4.17 -13.63
N ILE A 402 -0.05 5.46 -13.34
CA ILE A 402 0.76 5.98 -12.24
C ILE A 402 -0.06 5.92 -10.94
N PRO A 403 0.50 5.44 -9.82
CA PRO A 403 -0.25 5.38 -8.57
C PRO A 403 -0.65 6.77 -8.08
N ARG A 404 -1.88 6.94 -7.61
CA ARG A 404 -2.40 8.25 -7.16
C ARG A 404 -1.71 8.80 -5.92
N TRP A 405 -1.03 7.94 -5.17
CA TRP A 405 -0.26 8.29 -3.99
C TRP A 405 1.17 8.76 -4.28
N ILE A 406 1.61 8.82 -5.54
CA ILE A 406 2.91 9.44 -5.85
C ILE A 406 2.87 10.92 -5.42
N GLY A 407 3.86 11.34 -4.62
CA GLY A 407 3.87 12.66 -3.96
C GLY A 407 2.96 12.76 -2.72
N ASN A 408 2.21 11.72 -2.39
CA ASN A 408 1.42 11.63 -1.16
C ASN A 408 1.60 10.28 -0.46
N GLY A 409 2.80 9.70 -0.57
CA GLY A 409 3.15 8.44 0.07
C GLY A 409 4.12 8.64 1.24
N PHE A 410 4.22 7.66 2.11
CA PHE A 410 5.15 7.67 3.25
C PHE A 410 5.83 6.32 3.36
N ARG A 411 7.17 6.28 3.29
CA ARG A 411 7.93 5.04 3.39
C ARG A 411 8.81 5.07 4.63
N VAL A 412 8.71 3.99 5.40
CA VAL A 412 9.48 3.75 6.61
C VAL A 412 10.30 2.49 6.43
N GLU A 413 11.60 2.60 6.67
CA GLU A 413 12.49 1.43 6.70
C GLU A 413 12.65 0.94 8.15
N ILE A 414 12.49 -0.36 8.37
CA ILE A 414 12.59 -1.00 9.68
C ILE A 414 13.63 -2.12 9.71
N ASP A 415 14.44 -2.16 10.75
CA ASP A 415 15.54 -3.12 10.87
C ASP A 415 15.08 -4.53 11.30
N GLY A 416 16.03 -5.43 11.51
CA GLY A 416 15.75 -6.79 11.98
C GLY A 416 15.10 -6.91 13.37
N ARG A 417 14.96 -5.81 14.13
CA ARG A 417 14.21 -5.70 15.39
C ARG A 417 12.86 -5.00 15.22
N ARG A 418 12.53 -4.61 13.98
CA ARG A 418 11.37 -3.79 13.59
C ARG A 418 11.46 -2.37 14.14
N GLU A 419 12.66 -1.87 14.43
CA GLU A 419 12.87 -0.49 14.84
C GLU A 419 13.14 0.41 13.64
N LEU A 420 12.81 1.71 13.78
CA LEU A 420 13.19 2.71 12.78
C LEU A 420 14.70 2.74 12.64
N GLU A 421 15.18 2.59 11.41
CA GLU A 421 16.58 2.87 11.12
C GLU A 421 16.81 4.41 11.15
N THR A 422 17.93 4.82 11.78
CA THR A 422 18.24 6.24 11.99
C THR A 422 18.44 6.95 10.65
N GLY A 423 17.66 8.01 10.38
CA GLY A 423 17.78 8.81 9.16
C GLY A 423 17.00 8.29 7.94
N THR A 424 16.16 7.27 8.12
CA THR A 424 15.56 6.51 7.00
C THR A 424 14.07 6.79 6.76
N ILE A 425 13.54 7.86 7.35
CA ILE A 425 12.18 8.33 7.03
C ILE A 425 12.23 9.03 5.68
N LYS A 426 11.69 8.36 4.64
CA LYS A 426 11.50 8.96 3.32
C LYS A 426 10.07 9.48 3.24
N ARG A 427 9.91 10.78 3.45
CA ARG A 427 8.67 11.50 3.14
C ARG A 427 8.51 11.54 1.62
N ALA A 428 7.30 11.28 1.15
CA ALA A 428 6.95 11.08 -0.26
C ALA A 428 7.50 9.76 -0.86
N ILE A 429 6.59 8.88 -1.26
CA ILE A 429 6.93 7.84 -2.24
C ILE A 429 7.12 8.57 -3.57
N LEU A 430 8.39 8.79 -3.91
CA LEU A 430 8.80 9.48 -5.12
C LEU A 430 8.96 8.49 -6.27
N ARG A 431 8.44 8.88 -7.45
CA ARG A 431 8.64 8.18 -8.72
C ARG A 431 9.97 8.65 -9.32
N TYR A 432 10.81 7.69 -9.74
CA TYR A 432 11.96 8.01 -10.58
C TYR A 432 11.53 8.02 -12.05
N THR A 433 11.91 9.07 -12.78
CA THR A 433 11.86 9.09 -14.24
C THR A 433 13.25 9.43 -14.77
N THR A 434 13.59 8.94 -15.97
CA THR A 434 14.89 9.19 -16.60
C THR A 434 15.09 10.64 -17.05
N THR A 435 14.02 11.44 -17.06
CA THR A 435 14.03 12.89 -17.30
C THR A 435 13.97 13.71 -16.01
N GLY A 436 14.10 13.09 -14.83
CA GLY A 436 14.31 13.78 -13.57
C GLY A 436 13.63 13.19 -12.35
N PHE A 437 14.10 13.64 -11.19
CA PHE A 437 13.45 13.41 -9.90
C PHE A 437 12.29 14.38 -9.77
N PHE A 438 11.12 13.89 -9.38
CA PHE A 438 10.16 14.73 -8.68
C PHE A 438 10.55 14.67 -7.21
N VAL A 439 11.06 15.77 -6.66
CA VAL A 439 11.29 15.93 -5.22
C VAL A 439 10.33 17.00 -4.75
N GLU A 440 9.44 16.65 -3.83
CA GLU A 440 8.78 17.64 -2.98
C GLU A 440 9.82 17.95 -1.87
N ASP A 441 10.54 19.09 -1.98
CA ASP A 441 11.45 19.55 -0.92
C ASP A 441 10.60 20.17 0.19
N ASP A 442 10.72 19.61 1.40
CA ASP A 442 9.94 19.93 2.61
C ASP A 442 10.28 21.31 3.20
N ARG A 443 10.99 22.18 2.45
CA ARG A 443 11.45 23.50 2.91
C ARG A 443 10.81 24.70 2.24
N ASP A 444 10.00 24.50 1.20
CA ASP A 444 9.29 25.62 0.58
C ASP A 444 7.99 25.14 -0.07
N GLU A 445 6.86 25.75 0.29
CA GLU A 445 5.51 25.42 -0.20
C GLU A 445 5.30 25.65 -1.72
N ARG A 446 6.38 25.89 -2.49
CA ARG A 446 6.33 26.12 -3.93
C ARG A 446 7.64 25.73 -4.59
N LEU A 447 7.86 24.46 -4.93
CA LEU A 447 8.87 24.09 -5.93
C LEU A 447 8.61 22.69 -6.50
N PHE A 448 8.09 22.64 -7.73
CA PHE A 448 8.25 21.49 -8.62
C PHE A 448 9.59 21.66 -9.33
N SER A 449 10.61 20.90 -8.95
CA SER A 449 11.84 20.84 -9.74
C SER A 449 11.79 19.63 -10.67
N ILE A 450 11.82 19.88 -11.98
CA ILE A 450 12.16 18.86 -12.97
C ILE A 450 13.68 18.89 -13.09
N VAL A 451 14.36 17.88 -12.57
CA VAL A 451 15.82 17.74 -12.76
C VAL A 451 16.07 16.97 -14.06
N SER A 452 16.01 17.64 -15.21
CA SER A 452 16.31 16.98 -16.49
C SER A 452 17.81 16.75 -16.67
N TYR A 453 18.24 15.48 -16.71
CA TYR A 453 19.58 15.12 -17.16
C TYR A 453 19.66 15.26 -18.69
N HIS A 454 20.33 16.30 -19.18
CA HIS A 454 20.88 16.27 -20.54
C HIS A 454 22.29 15.72 -20.45
N SER A 455 22.53 14.61 -21.15
CA SER A 455 23.86 14.05 -21.32
C SER A 455 24.78 15.10 -21.94
N HIS A 456 25.89 15.37 -21.24
CA HIS A 456 27.02 16.26 -21.57
C HIS A 456 26.90 17.70 -21.05
N SER A 457 27.73 17.98 -20.04
CA SER A 457 27.95 19.24 -19.28
C SER A 457 26.96 19.55 -18.15
N LEU A 458 27.51 19.68 -16.94
CA LEU A 458 26.86 20.27 -15.77
C LEU A 458 26.59 21.75 -16.08
N SER A 459 25.33 22.10 -16.38
CA SER A 459 24.88 23.49 -16.36
C SER A 459 23.61 23.59 -15.51
N TYR A 460 23.72 24.33 -14.41
CA TYR A 460 22.57 24.77 -13.61
C TYR A 460 21.90 25.91 -14.36
N THR A 461 20.70 25.72 -14.88
CA THR A 461 19.86 26.82 -15.37
C THR A 461 18.63 26.95 -14.48
N SER A 462 18.71 27.82 -13.47
CA SER A 462 17.56 28.25 -12.69
C SER A 462 16.77 29.29 -13.50
N SER A 463 15.68 28.88 -14.15
CA SER A 463 14.71 29.85 -14.69
C SER A 463 13.70 30.18 -13.59
N ILE A 464 13.97 31.27 -12.86
CA ILE A 464 13.12 31.79 -11.78
C ILE A 464 12.03 32.69 -12.40
N PHE A 465 10.76 32.34 -12.26
CA PHE A 465 9.65 33.29 -12.42
C PHE A 465 9.32 33.87 -11.04
N ASN A 466 9.81 35.08 -10.76
CA ASN A 466 9.50 35.83 -9.54
C ASN A 466 8.18 36.59 -9.70
N LEU A 467 7.22 36.34 -8.82
CA LEU A 467 6.21 37.32 -8.42
C LEU A 467 6.30 37.50 -6.90
N ALA A 468 6.77 38.68 -6.50
CA ALA A 468 6.97 39.17 -5.13
C ALA A 468 5.61 39.31 -4.39
N THR A 469 5.46 39.47 -3.06
CA THR A 469 6.23 40.17 -2.01
C THR A 469 5.80 39.72 -0.60
N GLY A 470 6.75 39.68 0.36
CA GLY A 470 6.63 40.32 1.68
C GLY A 470 5.94 39.58 2.84
N PHE A 471 6.71 39.12 3.83
CA PHE A 471 6.67 39.58 5.23
C PHE A 471 7.83 38.95 6.01
N THR A 472 8.47 39.77 6.83
CA THR A 472 9.72 39.49 7.55
C THR A 472 9.49 38.80 8.90
N ASP A 473 10.23 37.72 9.11
CA ASP A 473 10.99 37.33 10.30
C ASP A 473 10.63 37.96 11.66
N THR A 474 10.18 37.12 12.60
CA THR A 474 10.46 37.28 14.04
C THR A 474 10.60 35.90 14.69
N THR A 475 11.79 35.66 15.22
CA THR A 475 12.20 34.52 16.04
C THR A 475 11.71 34.65 17.48
N CYS A 476 11.32 33.54 18.12
CA CYS A 476 11.44 33.36 19.57
C CYS A 476 11.43 31.86 19.96
N PRO A 477 12.12 31.47 21.06
CA PRO A 477 12.64 30.12 21.29
C PRO A 477 11.72 29.24 22.13
N ILE A 478 11.86 27.93 21.94
CA ILE A 478 11.20 26.86 22.68
C ILE A 478 11.82 26.71 24.07
N THR A 479 11.01 26.84 25.12
CA THR A 479 11.37 26.52 26.51
C THR A 479 10.76 25.18 26.89
N ILE A 480 11.59 24.23 27.30
CA ILE A 480 11.21 22.91 27.83
C ILE A 480 11.09 23.03 29.37
N PRO A 481 9.97 22.67 30.01
CA PRO A 481 9.91 22.46 31.45
C PRO A 481 10.21 20.99 31.84
N PRO A 482 10.80 20.76 33.03
CA PRO A 482 11.27 19.46 33.46
C PRO A 482 10.19 18.58 34.13
N ASP A 483 10.50 17.28 34.06
CA ASP A 483 10.03 16.10 34.80
C ASP A 483 9.25 16.34 36.11
N LEU A 484 8.12 15.64 36.27
CA LEU A 484 7.48 15.37 37.56
C LEU A 484 6.99 13.92 37.57
N SER A 485 7.59 13.18 38.49
CA SER A 485 7.38 11.77 38.75
C SER A 485 6.29 11.55 39.80
N THR A 486 5.68 10.37 39.70
CA THR A 486 4.92 9.58 40.70
C THR A 486 3.38 9.68 40.76
N PRO A 487 2.71 8.56 41.14
CA PRO A 487 1.41 8.15 40.59
C PRO A 487 0.27 8.28 41.61
N ALA A 488 -0.97 8.41 41.13
CA ALA A 488 -2.14 8.11 41.94
C ALA A 488 -3.39 7.74 41.12
N SER A 489 -3.98 6.62 41.56
CA SER A 489 -5.40 6.21 41.54
C SER A 489 -6.13 5.99 40.21
N GLU A 490 -6.40 4.71 39.99
CA GLU A 490 -7.56 4.15 39.28
C GLU A 490 -8.86 4.91 39.58
N ASP A 491 -9.59 5.29 38.54
CA ASP A 491 -11.05 5.30 38.59
C ASP A 491 -11.61 4.63 37.33
N ASN A 492 -12.66 3.86 37.56
CA ASN A 492 -13.01 2.63 36.90
C ASN A 492 -14.31 2.89 36.13
N ARG A 493 -14.25 3.14 34.83
CA ARG A 493 -15.45 3.27 34.00
C ARG A 493 -15.16 3.08 32.49
N THR A 494 -15.12 1.83 32.03
CA THR A 494 -15.83 1.32 30.84
C THR A 494 -15.47 -0.15 30.56
N LYS A 495 -16.37 -1.05 30.96
CA LYS A 495 -16.61 -2.36 30.33
C LYS A 495 -17.30 -2.06 28.97
N GLU A 496 -17.10 -2.71 27.82
CA GLU A 496 -17.02 -4.13 27.50
C GLU A 496 -16.30 -4.32 26.14
N TYR A 497 -15.23 -5.11 26.11
CA TYR A 497 -14.85 -5.94 24.95
C TYR A 497 -14.39 -7.26 25.54
N ARG A 498 -15.31 -8.23 25.62
CA ARG A 498 -14.97 -9.60 26.00
C ARG A 498 -14.71 -10.41 24.74
N ASN A 499 -13.50 -10.95 24.70
CA ASN A 499 -13.06 -12.04 23.85
C ASN A 499 -14.13 -13.13 23.69
N VAL A 500 -14.35 -13.57 22.46
CA VAL A 500 -14.73 -14.96 22.20
C VAL A 500 -13.50 -15.65 21.62
N THR A 501 -12.67 -16.14 22.53
CA THR A 501 -11.81 -17.29 22.26
C THR A 501 -12.69 -18.52 22.41
N LYS A 502 -13.02 -19.22 21.31
CA LYS A 502 -13.45 -20.62 21.37
C LYS A 502 -12.96 -21.41 20.15
N MET A 503 -12.02 -22.30 20.48
CA MET A 503 -11.50 -23.50 19.81
C MET A 503 -10.61 -23.36 18.58
#